data_AF-A0A6P2D3L3-F1
#
_entry.id   AF-A0A6P2D3L3-F1
#
_cell.length_a   1.000
_cell.length_b   1.000
_cell.length_c   1.000
_cell.angle_alpha   90.00
_cell.angle_beta   90.00
_cell.angle_gamma   90.00
#
_symmetry.space_group_name_H-M   'P 1'
#
loop_
_entity.id
_entity.type
_entity.pdbx_description
1 polymer ?
#
loop_
_entity_poly.entity_id
_entity_poly.type
_entity_poly.pdbx_seq_one_letter_code
_entity_poly.pdbx_strand_id
1 'polypeptide(L)'
;MMQRIAVPVVLILAGALQAAPPDAVKEPALREELLSRVKTDQEARMKLINAGNPPPKEILETLKKVDDTNRAWLKGLVEKHGWPGKTLVGVDGAHAAWLLVQHSDADVAFQKKCLELLGAAAKAGEATGTDLAYLTDRVLSAEGKKQRYGTQLEQKNGKLVPRPVEDPDTLDARRKELGLMSMADYVVTAEKMYKLRPAIPVRKPDVEAVVSKLVPAKESDKDVLATVFVKDRDAGVPITKVTAIHKQMGKLVPSAELSDIKEGVKVSLWITDGKAEAVLIFP
;
A
#
# COMPACT_ATOMS: atom_id res chain seq x y z
N MET A 1 -6.42 20.71 -20.77
CA MET A 1 -5.30 19.76 -20.79
C MET A 1 -5.31 19.02 -19.45
N MET A 2 -5.95 17.85 -19.38
CA MET A 2 -6.05 17.10 -18.11
C MET A 2 -4.68 16.48 -17.81
N GLN A 3 -3.96 17.07 -16.85
CA GLN A 3 -2.80 16.40 -16.26
C GLN A 3 -3.29 15.06 -15.70
N ARG A 4 -2.71 13.97 -16.20
CA ARG A 4 -2.88 12.65 -15.61
C ARG A 4 -2.49 12.78 -14.14
N ILE A 5 -3.44 12.62 -13.23
CA ILE A 5 -3.15 12.42 -11.81
C ILE A 5 -2.47 11.06 -11.74
N ALA A 6 -1.16 11.04 -11.95
CA ALA A 6 -0.33 9.90 -11.63
C ALA A 6 -0.36 9.82 -10.11
N VAL A 7 -1.35 9.11 -9.55
CA VAL A 7 -1.33 8.74 -8.14
C VAL A 7 -0.07 7.90 -7.99
N PRO A 8 0.99 8.42 -7.35
CA PRO A 8 2.23 7.69 -7.29
C PRO A 8 1.94 6.48 -6.39
N VAL A 9 1.91 5.30 -7.00
CA VAL A 9 1.86 4.03 -6.29
C VAL A 9 3.20 3.87 -5.58
N VAL A 10 3.38 4.58 -4.48
CA VAL A 10 4.51 4.38 -3.59
C VAL A 10 4.11 3.25 -2.69
N LEU A 11 4.48 2.04 -3.13
CA LEU A 11 4.56 0.87 -2.28
C LEU A 11 5.64 1.16 -1.24
N ILE A 12 5.23 1.65 -0.07
CA ILE A 12 6.10 1.68 1.09
C ILE A 12 6.24 0.24 1.55
N LEU A 13 7.44 -0.31 1.34
CA LEU A 13 7.90 -1.53 1.97
C LEU A 13 8.08 -1.26 3.47
N ALA A 14 6.98 -1.23 4.21
CA ALA A 14 7.03 -1.29 5.67
C ALA A 14 7.40 -2.74 6.04
N GLY A 15 8.67 -2.97 6.36
CA GLY A 15 9.11 -4.22 6.98
C GLY A 15 8.34 -4.42 8.29
N ALA A 16 7.91 -5.64 8.57
CA ALA A 16 7.20 -5.97 9.80
C ALA A 16 8.10 -5.62 11.01
N LEU A 17 7.77 -4.54 11.70
CA LEU A 17 8.46 -4.12 12.91
C LEU A 17 7.88 -4.90 14.09
N GLN A 18 8.76 -5.60 14.82
CA GLN A 18 8.37 -6.36 15.99
C GLN A 18 7.85 -5.39 17.07
N ALA A 19 6.58 -5.56 17.47
CA ALA A 19 5.95 -4.68 18.45
C ALA A 19 6.62 -4.84 19.83
N ALA A 20 7.02 -3.72 20.44
CA ALA A 20 7.37 -3.70 21.85
C ALA A 20 6.11 -3.94 22.71
N PRO A 21 6.21 -4.56 23.90
CA PRO A 21 5.06 -4.78 24.78
C PRO A 21 4.27 -3.48 25.07
N PRO A 22 2.93 -3.56 25.23
CA PRO A 22 2.06 -2.40 25.46
C PRO A 22 2.47 -1.52 26.66
N ASP A 23 3.02 -2.11 27.72
CA ASP A 23 3.25 -1.45 29.01
C ASP A 23 4.57 -0.66 29.14
N ALA A 24 5.35 -0.47 28.07
CA ALA A 24 6.72 0.06 28.14
C ALA A 24 6.93 1.51 27.63
N VAL A 25 5.87 2.21 27.21
CA VAL A 25 5.98 3.54 26.55
C VAL A 25 5.37 4.65 27.40
N LYS A 26 5.86 5.89 27.25
CA LYS A 26 5.41 7.03 28.09
C LYS A 26 3.97 7.47 27.81
N GLU A 27 3.53 7.36 26.56
CA GLU A 27 2.19 7.81 26.11
C GLU A 27 1.48 6.66 25.39
N PRO A 28 0.98 5.63 26.10
CA PRO A 28 0.35 4.47 25.50
C PRO A 28 -0.93 4.82 24.73
N ALA A 29 -1.75 5.74 25.24
CA ALA A 29 -2.96 6.20 24.54
C ALA A 29 -2.63 6.93 23.23
N LEU A 30 -1.52 7.68 23.19
CA LEU A 30 -1.06 8.33 21.95
C LEU A 30 -0.55 7.29 20.93
N ARG A 31 0.17 6.26 21.39
CA ARG A 31 0.56 5.12 20.54
C ARG A 31 -0.66 4.45 19.93
N GLU A 32 -1.68 4.16 20.72
CA GLU A 32 -2.93 3.54 20.24
C GLU A 32 -3.64 4.41 19.19
N GLU A 33 -3.72 5.72 19.42
CA GLU A 33 -4.30 6.67 18.46
C GLU A 33 -3.51 6.71 17.13
N LEU A 34 -2.18 6.69 17.19
CA LEU A 34 -1.32 6.62 15.99
C LEU A 34 -1.58 5.35 15.19
N LEU A 35 -1.65 4.20 15.86
CA LEU A 35 -1.90 2.90 15.22
C LEU A 35 -3.32 2.84 14.62
N SER A 36 -4.32 3.37 15.32
CA SER A 36 -5.71 3.46 14.84
C SER A 36 -5.82 4.32 13.57
N ARG A 37 -5.11 5.45 13.53
CA ARG A 37 -5.04 6.31 12.35
C ARG A 37 -4.35 5.62 11.19
N VAL A 38 -3.24 4.93 11.42
CA VAL A 38 -2.56 4.12 10.40
C VAL A 38 -3.47 3.02 9.87
N LYS A 39 -4.28 2.37 10.71
CA LYS A 39 -5.26 1.39 10.24
C LYS A 39 -6.24 2.01 9.25
N THR A 40 -6.87 3.13 9.62
CA THR A 40 -7.82 3.85 8.75
C THR A 40 -7.18 4.33 7.44
N ASP A 41 -5.97 4.86 7.57
CA ASP A 41 -5.07 5.27 6.48
C ASP A 41 -4.84 4.11 5.50
N GLN A 42 -4.31 2.99 5.97
CA GLN A 42 -4.01 1.82 5.13
C GLN A 42 -5.27 1.19 4.53
N GLU A 43 -6.39 1.13 5.25
CA GLU A 43 -7.68 0.68 4.71
C GLU A 43 -8.14 1.53 3.51
N ALA A 44 -8.00 2.86 3.58
CA ALA A 44 -8.31 3.74 2.47
C ALA A 44 -7.38 3.51 1.26
N ARG A 45 -6.09 3.24 1.50
CA ARG A 45 -5.14 2.92 0.41
C ARG A 45 -5.43 1.57 -0.22
N MET A 46 -5.80 0.57 0.58
CA MET A 46 -6.17 -0.74 0.05
C MET A 46 -7.40 -0.63 -0.85
N LYS A 47 -8.40 0.17 -0.46
CA LYS A 47 -9.54 0.50 -1.33
C LYS A 47 -9.07 1.16 -2.63
N LEU A 48 -8.17 2.15 -2.56
CA LEU A 48 -7.60 2.79 -3.76
C LEU A 48 -6.81 1.82 -4.64
N ILE A 49 -6.00 0.94 -4.04
CA ILE A 49 -5.21 -0.05 -4.78
C ILE A 49 -6.13 -1.00 -5.55
N ASN A 50 -7.25 -1.37 -4.93
CA ASN A 50 -8.25 -2.22 -5.54
C ASN A 50 -9.20 -1.44 -6.47
N ALA A 51 -9.24 -0.11 -6.42
CA ALA A 51 -10.22 0.75 -7.08
C ALA A 51 -10.20 0.77 -8.61
N GLY A 52 -9.31 0.02 -9.27
CA GLY A 52 -9.15 0.12 -10.70
C GLY A 52 -8.47 1.40 -11.17
N ASN A 53 -8.31 1.54 -12.49
CA ASN A 53 -7.62 2.68 -13.09
C ASN A 53 -8.40 3.25 -14.30
N PRO A 54 -8.92 4.50 -14.22
CA PRO A 54 -8.83 5.40 -13.08
C PRO A 54 -9.72 4.94 -11.91
N PRO A 55 -9.34 5.24 -10.66
CA PRO A 55 -10.17 4.94 -9.49
C PRO A 55 -11.44 5.82 -9.47
N PRO A 56 -12.58 5.32 -8.93
CA PRO A 56 -13.77 6.12 -8.67
C PRO A 56 -13.48 7.38 -7.84
N LYS A 57 -14.22 8.45 -8.13
CA LYS A 57 -14.04 9.75 -7.48
C LYS A 57 -14.25 9.65 -5.97
N GLU A 58 -15.21 8.85 -5.53
CA GLU A 58 -15.59 8.65 -4.14
C GLU A 58 -14.45 8.02 -3.33
N ILE A 59 -13.67 7.13 -3.95
CA ILE A 59 -12.49 6.51 -3.31
C ILE A 59 -11.37 7.55 -3.17
N LEU A 60 -11.15 8.38 -4.19
CA LEU A 60 -10.19 9.49 -4.13
C LEU A 60 -10.58 10.52 -3.06
N GLU A 61 -11.86 10.89 -2.96
CA GLU A 61 -12.38 11.81 -1.95
C GLU A 61 -12.25 11.22 -0.54
N THR A 62 -12.51 9.92 -0.37
CA THR A 62 -12.34 9.21 0.90
C THR A 62 -10.88 9.24 1.35
N LEU A 63 -9.95 8.88 0.45
CA LEU A 63 -8.51 8.92 0.73
C LEU A 63 -8.08 10.34 1.12
N LYS A 64 -8.47 11.34 0.33
CA LYS A 64 -8.16 12.73 0.63
C LYS A 64 -8.67 13.16 2.01
N LYS A 65 -9.90 12.79 2.37
CA LYS A 65 -10.49 13.11 3.67
C LYS A 65 -9.70 12.47 4.81
N VAL A 66 -9.26 11.22 4.66
CA VAL A 66 -8.42 10.52 5.65
C VAL A 66 -7.07 11.22 5.79
N ASP A 67 -6.39 11.53 4.69
CA ASP A 67 -5.10 12.21 4.70
C ASP A 67 -5.21 13.63 5.32
N ASP A 68 -6.27 14.39 5.01
CA ASP A 68 -6.53 15.71 5.57
C ASP A 68 -6.79 15.64 7.08
N THR A 69 -7.60 14.68 7.54
CA THR A 69 -7.93 14.50 8.96
C THR A 69 -6.70 14.08 9.76
N ASN A 70 -5.90 13.15 9.24
CA ASN A 70 -4.66 12.71 9.87
C ASN A 70 -3.63 13.83 9.93
N ARG A 71 -3.47 14.59 8.84
CA ARG A 71 -2.54 15.72 8.80
C ARG A 71 -2.93 16.82 9.78
N ALA A 72 -4.20 17.18 9.88
CA ALA A 72 -4.68 18.18 10.82
C ALA A 72 -4.37 17.77 12.28
N TRP A 73 -4.63 16.50 12.63
CA TRP A 73 -4.31 15.97 13.95
C TRP A 73 -2.80 15.91 14.22
N LEU A 74 -2.00 15.46 13.24
CA LEU A 74 -0.54 15.39 13.36
C LEU A 74 0.09 16.75 13.62
N LYS A 75 -0.46 17.85 13.06
CA LYS A 75 0.04 19.20 13.34
C LYS A 75 -0.03 19.53 14.83
N GLY A 76 -1.18 19.25 15.46
CA GLY A 76 -1.35 19.43 16.91
C GLY A 76 -0.44 18.51 17.73
N LEU A 77 -0.25 17.25 17.28
CA LEU A 77 0.70 16.33 17.92
C LEU A 77 2.13 16.89 17.89
N VAL A 78 2.58 17.33 16.71
CA VAL A 78 3.94 17.85 16.50
C VAL A 78 4.16 19.16 17.26
N GLU A 79 3.16 20.02 17.35
CA GLU A 79 3.23 21.25 18.15
C GLU A 79 3.37 20.96 19.65
N LYS A 80 2.67 19.94 20.15
CA LYS A 80 2.67 19.59 21.57
C LYS A 80 3.91 18.79 22.00
N HIS A 81 4.34 17.84 21.18
CA HIS A 81 5.33 16.83 21.57
C HIS A 81 6.63 16.88 20.75
N GLY A 82 6.72 17.71 19.71
CA GLY A 82 7.80 17.60 18.72
C GLY A 82 7.68 16.30 17.92
N TRP A 83 8.79 15.61 17.67
CA TRP A 83 8.72 14.28 17.04
C TRP A 83 8.31 13.22 18.06
N PRO A 84 7.22 12.45 17.85
CA PRO A 84 6.82 11.36 18.73
C PRO A 84 7.74 10.14 18.52
N GLY A 85 8.95 10.20 19.11
CA GLY A 85 9.97 9.16 19.00
C GLY A 85 9.66 7.87 19.77
N LYS A 86 10.50 6.85 19.56
CA LYS A 86 10.32 5.50 20.14
C LYS A 86 10.14 5.50 21.67
N THR A 87 10.79 6.41 22.40
CA THR A 87 10.69 6.49 23.85
C THR A 87 9.30 6.97 24.29
N LEU A 88 8.65 7.82 23.48
CA LEU A 88 7.32 8.36 23.79
C LEU A 88 6.22 7.34 23.47
N VAL A 89 6.26 6.77 22.27
CA VAL A 89 5.14 6.02 21.68
C VAL A 89 5.53 4.62 21.20
N GLY A 90 6.72 4.14 21.50
CA GLY A 90 7.21 2.85 21.00
C GLY A 90 7.69 2.93 19.55
N VAL A 91 8.39 1.89 19.10
CA VAL A 91 8.96 1.83 17.75
C VAL A 91 7.86 1.84 16.67
N ASP A 92 6.79 1.09 16.92
CA ASP A 92 5.61 1.02 16.05
C ASP A 92 4.82 2.34 16.03
N GLY A 93 4.65 3.01 17.18
CA GLY A 93 4.05 4.35 17.23
C GLY A 93 4.89 5.39 16.50
N ALA A 94 6.22 5.37 16.66
CA ALA A 94 7.11 6.31 15.97
C ALA A 94 7.07 6.09 14.45
N HIS A 95 7.06 4.83 14.00
CA HIS A 95 6.88 4.49 12.60
C HIS A 95 5.48 4.87 12.08
N ALA A 96 4.44 4.71 12.89
CA ALA A 96 3.09 5.13 12.55
C ALA A 96 2.99 6.66 12.34
N ALA A 97 3.61 7.44 13.23
CA ALA A 97 3.70 8.89 13.06
C ALA A 97 4.42 9.27 11.76
N TRP A 98 5.55 8.61 11.48
CA TRP A 98 6.26 8.76 10.21
C TRP A 98 5.38 8.44 9.00
N LEU A 99 4.67 7.32 9.01
CA LEU A 99 3.85 6.89 7.89
C LEU A 99 2.72 7.90 7.59
N LEU A 100 2.10 8.46 8.62
CA LEU A 100 1.06 9.48 8.44
C LEU A 100 1.63 10.80 7.89
N VAL A 101 2.85 11.21 8.32
CA VAL A 101 3.58 12.35 7.73
C VAL A 101 3.96 12.06 6.28
N GLN A 102 4.39 10.83 5.99
CA GLN A 102 4.79 10.40 4.65
C GLN A 102 3.68 10.59 3.62
N HIS A 103 2.42 10.48 4.04
CA HIS A 103 1.23 10.67 3.20
C HIS A 103 0.58 12.06 3.30
N SER A 104 1.20 13.00 3.99
CA SER A 104 0.75 14.39 4.06
C SER A 104 1.13 15.20 2.81
N ASP A 105 1.02 14.61 1.62
CA ASP A 105 1.54 15.16 0.35
C ASP A 105 0.92 16.49 -0.07
N ALA A 106 -0.30 16.77 0.40
CA ALA A 106 -0.98 18.04 0.16
C ALA A 106 -0.35 19.22 0.94
N ASP A 107 0.64 18.98 1.81
CA ASP A 107 1.30 19.99 2.62
C ASP A 107 2.80 19.72 2.76
N VAL A 108 3.54 20.04 1.69
CA VAL A 108 5.00 19.86 1.63
C VAL A 108 5.72 20.68 2.71
N ALA A 109 5.19 21.83 3.10
CA ALA A 109 5.77 22.65 4.17
C ALA A 109 5.72 21.93 5.51
N PHE A 110 4.59 21.28 5.83
CA PHE A 110 4.48 20.43 7.01
C PHE A 110 5.41 19.22 6.94
N GLN A 111 5.50 18.54 5.81
CA GLN A 111 6.44 17.42 5.63
C GLN A 111 7.90 17.85 5.88
N LYS A 112 8.30 19.05 5.43
CA LYS A 112 9.63 19.61 5.68
C LYS A 112 9.89 19.89 7.16
N LYS A 113 8.93 20.52 7.85
CA LYS A 113 9.03 20.73 9.31
C LYS A 113 9.21 19.40 10.04
N CYS A 114 8.41 18.39 9.69
CA CYS A 114 8.54 17.05 10.24
C CYS A 114 9.87 16.37 9.88
N LEU A 115 10.40 16.59 8.68
CA LEU A 115 11.67 16.04 8.23
C LEU A 115 12.85 16.57 9.09
N GLU A 116 12.84 17.86 9.45
CA GLU A 116 13.84 18.42 10.36
C GLU A 116 13.81 17.76 11.74
N LEU A 117 12.61 17.60 12.30
CA LEU A 117 12.40 16.94 13.60
C LEU A 117 12.77 15.45 13.55
N LEU A 118 12.39 14.76 12.48
CA LEU A 118 12.74 13.36 12.22
C LEU A 118 14.27 13.19 12.09
N GLY A 119 14.96 14.14 11.46
CA GLY A 119 16.42 14.14 11.35
C GLY A 119 17.11 14.24 12.72
N ALA A 120 16.60 15.08 13.62
CA ALA A 120 17.09 15.13 15.00
C ALA A 120 16.75 13.84 15.77
N ALA A 121 15.54 13.30 15.60
CA ALA A 121 15.12 12.05 16.23
C ALA A 121 15.97 10.85 15.77
N ALA A 122 16.27 10.73 14.47
CA ALA A 122 17.12 9.67 13.94
C ALA A 122 18.54 9.73 14.50
N LYS A 123 19.13 10.92 14.63
CA LYS A 123 20.44 11.12 15.29
C LYS A 123 20.43 10.71 16.77
N ALA A 124 19.31 10.93 17.46
CA ALA A 124 19.10 10.50 18.83
C ALA A 124 18.71 9.00 18.95
N GLY A 125 18.60 8.29 17.83
CA GLY A 125 18.13 6.91 17.78
C GLY A 125 16.65 6.74 18.10
N GLU A 126 15.86 7.82 18.09
CA GLU A 126 14.42 7.85 18.36
C GLU A 126 13.55 7.58 17.11
N ALA A 127 14.16 7.52 15.93
CA ALA A 127 13.56 7.13 14.66
C ALA A 127 14.58 6.37 13.79
N THR A 128 14.13 5.67 12.74
CA THR A 128 15.03 4.88 11.90
C THR A 128 15.66 5.71 10.78
N GLY A 129 16.85 5.29 10.31
CA GLY A 129 17.48 5.86 9.11
C GLY A 129 16.62 5.66 7.85
N THR A 130 15.93 4.52 7.76
CA THR A 130 14.98 4.21 6.68
C THR A 130 13.85 5.22 6.61
N ASP A 131 13.19 5.52 7.74
CA ASP A 131 12.11 6.51 7.80
C ASP A 131 12.61 7.89 7.33
N LEU A 132 13.79 8.30 7.80
CA LEU A 132 14.43 9.55 7.38
C LEU A 132 14.68 9.59 5.87
N ALA A 133 15.20 8.51 5.29
CA ALA A 133 15.52 8.44 3.86
C ALA A 133 14.28 8.58 2.98
N TYR A 134 13.21 7.87 3.30
CA TYR A 134 11.97 7.90 2.53
C TYR A 134 11.29 9.28 2.59
N LEU A 135 11.21 9.89 3.77
CA LEU A 135 10.61 11.23 3.90
C LEU A 135 11.46 12.28 3.18
N THR A 136 12.79 12.17 3.25
CA THR A 136 13.73 13.03 2.51
C THR A 136 13.41 13.01 1.01
N ASP A 137 13.37 11.82 0.42
CA ASP A 137 13.15 11.67 -1.01
C ASP A 137 11.72 12.05 -1.43
N ARG A 138 10.72 11.86 -0.57
CA ARG A 138 9.35 12.33 -0.83
C ARG A 138 9.29 13.84 -0.96
N VAL A 139 9.88 14.55 0.01
CA VAL A 139 9.96 16.02 0.01
C VAL A 139 10.74 16.51 -1.21
N LEU A 140 11.92 15.93 -1.48
CA LEU A 140 12.72 16.31 -2.66
C LEU A 140 11.93 16.10 -3.96
N SER A 141 11.26 14.96 -4.09
CA SER A 141 10.43 14.66 -5.26
C SER A 141 9.26 15.62 -5.42
N ALA A 142 8.60 16.01 -4.32
CA ALA A 142 7.52 16.98 -4.32
C ALA A 142 8.00 18.39 -4.70
N GLU A 143 9.25 18.73 -4.35
CA GLU A 143 9.92 19.97 -4.78
C GLU A 143 10.51 19.89 -6.21
N GLY A 144 10.32 18.79 -6.93
CA GLY A 144 10.88 18.57 -8.27
C GLY A 144 12.41 18.40 -8.29
N LYS A 145 13.02 18.10 -7.13
CA LYS A 145 14.45 17.88 -6.98
C LYS A 145 14.80 16.40 -7.16
N LYS A 146 16.07 16.14 -7.46
CA LYS A 146 16.60 14.77 -7.46
C LYS A 146 16.56 14.19 -6.05
N GLN A 147 16.30 12.90 -5.97
CA GLN A 147 16.28 12.13 -4.72
C GLN A 147 17.70 11.92 -4.20
N ARG A 148 17.84 11.71 -2.88
CA ARG A 148 19.11 11.38 -2.24
C ARG A 148 19.33 9.89 -2.10
N TYR A 149 18.27 9.14 -1.80
CA TYR A 149 18.31 7.71 -1.50
C TYR A 149 17.53 6.85 -2.51
N GLY A 150 16.78 7.47 -3.43
CA GLY A 150 16.08 6.82 -4.54
C GLY A 150 14.87 5.95 -4.14
N THR A 151 14.21 6.27 -3.02
CA THR A 151 13.08 5.51 -2.48
C THR A 151 11.75 5.72 -3.24
N GLN A 152 11.62 6.77 -4.04
CA GLN A 152 10.45 7.02 -4.87
C GLN A 152 10.67 6.38 -6.25
N LEU A 153 9.91 5.32 -6.52
CA LEU A 153 9.89 4.64 -7.81
C LEU A 153 8.80 5.22 -8.72
N GLU A 154 8.97 5.04 -10.02
CA GLU A 154 7.97 5.31 -11.04
C GLU A 154 7.92 4.16 -12.05
N GLN A 155 6.79 4.00 -12.72
CA GLN A 155 6.68 3.05 -13.80
C GLN A 155 7.13 3.70 -15.11
N LYS A 156 8.14 3.09 -15.76
CA LYS A 156 8.59 3.45 -17.11
C LYS A 156 8.68 2.19 -17.95
N ASN A 157 7.97 2.17 -19.08
CA ASN A 157 7.95 1.05 -20.02
C ASN A 157 7.64 -0.31 -19.35
N GLY A 158 6.68 -0.32 -18.42
CA GLY A 158 6.28 -1.54 -17.69
C GLY A 158 7.23 -2.01 -16.59
N LYS A 159 8.34 -1.29 -16.34
CA LYS A 159 9.29 -1.58 -15.25
C LYS A 159 9.21 -0.51 -14.17
N LEU A 160 9.53 -0.89 -12.93
CA LEU A 160 9.74 0.07 -11.86
C LEU A 160 11.18 0.56 -11.90
N VAL A 161 11.35 1.88 -11.91
CA VAL A 161 12.67 2.53 -11.87
C VAL A 161 12.65 3.66 -10.85
N PRO A 162 13.77 3.97 -10.18
CA PRO A 162 13.84 5.17 -9.34
C PRO A 162 13.63 6.42 -10.18
N ARG A 163 12.87 7.38 -9.64
CA ARG A 163 12.90 8.76 -10.15
C ARG A 163 14.34 9.31 -10.06
N PRO A 164 14.69 10.38 -10.79
CA PRO A 164 16.07 10.89 -10.82
C PRO A 164 16.71 11.03 -9.44
N VAL A 165 17.94 10.51 -9.30
CA VAL A 165 18.72 10.49 -8.06
C VAL A 165 19.97 11.37 -8.24
N GLU A 166 20.38 12.06 -7.19
CA GLU A 166 21.67 12.76 -7.16
C GLU A 166 22.82 11.76 -7.02
N ASP A 167 23.94 12.01 -7.71
CA ASP A 167 25.17 11.23 -7.66
C ASP A 167 24.94 9.69 -7.58
N PRO A 168 24.47 9.05 -8.67
CA PRO A 168 24.13 7.62 -8.67
C PRO A 168 25.27 6.70 -8.23
N ASP A 169 26.52 7.08 -8.50
CA ASP A 169 27.72 6.29 -8.17
C ASP A 169 27.91 6.08 -6.66
N THR A 170 27.38 6.99 -5.84
CA THR A 170 27.50 6.96 -4.38
C THR A 170 26.18 6.61 -3.68
N LEU A 171 25.15 6.27 -4.44
CA LEU A 171 23.80 5.98 -3.95
C LEU A 171 23.76 4.83 -2.96
N ASP A 172 24.37 3.69 -3.31
CA ASP A 172 24.32 2.50 -2.46
C ASP A 172 25.11 2.66 -1.16
N ALA A 173 26.16 3.49 -1.16
CA ALA A 173 26.88 3.85 0.07
C ALA A 173 25.96 4.63 1.02
N ARG A 174 25.29 5.69 0.52
CA ARG A 174 24.31 6.47 1.31
C ARG A 174 23.14 5.61 1.81
N ARG A 175 22.66 4.68 0.97
CA ARG A 175 21.59 3.75 1.35
C ARG A 175 22.02 2.83 2.49
N LYS A 176 23.22 2.25 2.39
CA LYS A 176 23.78 1.36 3.41
C LYS A 176 23.95 2.06 4.76
N GLU A 177 24.41 3.33 4.77
CA GLU A 177 24.56 4.13 5.99
C GLU A 177 23.26 4.27 6.80
N LEU A 178 22.10 4.24 6.12
CA LEU A 178 20.78 4.35 6.74
C LEU A 178 20.05 3.01 6.89
N GLY A 179 20.72 1.88 6.61
CA GLY A 179 20.15 0.55 6.73
C GLY A 179 19.23 0.14 5.57
N LEU A 180 19.29 0.83 4.43
CA LEU A 180 18.55 0.46 3.22
C LEU A 180 19.33 -0.60 2.42
N MET A 181 18.59 -1.51 1.76
CA MET A 181 19.17 -2.42 0.77
C MET A 181 19.72 -1.67 -0.45
N SER A 182 20.53 -2.34 -1.29
CA SER A 182 21.01 -1.76 -2.55
C SER A 182 19.84 -1.29 -3.44
N MET A 183 20.08 -0.34 -4.34
CA MET A 183 19.06 0.10 -5.30
C MET A 183 18.59 -1.06 -6.19
N ALA A 184 19.51 -1.94 -6.59
CA ALA A 184 19.19 -3.12 -7.39
C ALA A 184 18.23 -4.07 -6.65
N ASP A 185 18.54 -4.44 -5.40
CA ASP A 185 17.69 -5.32 -4.59
C ASP A 185 16.34 -4.67 -4.27
N TYR A 186 16.33 -3.35 -4.08
CA TYR A 186 15.12 -2.59 -3.84
C TYR A 186 14.16 -2.63 -5.03
N VAL A 187 14.66 -2.38 -6.24
CA VAL A 187 13.85 -2.47 -7.46
C VAL A 187 13.31 -3.89 -7.63
N VAL A 188 14.14 -4.92 -7.45
CA VAL A 188 13.69 -6.33 -7.53
C VAL A 188 12.58 -6.62 -6.52
N THR A 189 12.72 -6.17 -5.28
CA THR A 189 11.73 -6.38 -4.22
C THR A 189 10.43 -5.63 -4.51
N ALA A 190 10.53 -4.38 -4.94
CA ALA A 190 9.38 -3.56 -5.32
C ALA A 190 8.65 -4.14 -6.53
N GLU A 191 9.38 -4.64 -7.54
CA GLU A 191 8.77 -5.31 -8.70
C GLU A 191 8.04 -6.59 -8.31
N LYS A 192 8.61 -7.41 -7.41
CA LYS A 192 7.92 -8.60 -6.90
C LYS A 192 6.61 -8.21 -6.23
N MET A 193 6.61 -7.22 -5.34
CA MET A 193 5.37 -6.76 -4.69
C MET A 193 4.37 -6.14 -5.67
N TYR A 194 4.85 -5.41 -6.67
CA TYR A 194 4.01 -4.87 -7.72
C TYR A 194 3.36 -5.97 -8.58
N LYS A 195 4.12 -7.02 -8.92
CA LYS A 195 3.64 -8.20 -9.66
C LYS A 195 2.76 -9.14 -8.82
N LEU A 196 2.88 -9.09 -7.49
CA LEU A 196 1.98 -9.78 -6.55
C LEU A 196 0.58 -9.13 -6.51
N ARG A 197 0.35 -8.01 -7.19
CA ARG A 197 -1.02 -7.54 -7.44
C ARG A 197 -1.69 -8.49 -8.43
N PRO A 198 -2.75 -9.21 -8.02
CA PRO A 198 -3.37 -10.19 -8.90
C PRO A 198 -4.01 -9.47 -10.09
N ALA A 199 -3.46 -9.67 -11.28
CA ALA A 199 -4.04 -9.20 -12.53
C ALA A 199 -4.75 -10.36 -13.23
N ILE A 200 -5.69 -10.05 -14.13
CA ILE A 200 -6.23 -11.09 -15.02
C ILE A 200 -5.08 -11.63 -15.90
N PRO A 201 -4.91 -12.94 -16.00
CA PRO A 201 -3.90 -13.55 -16.86
C PRO A 201 -4.13 -13.21 -18.34
N VAL A 202 -3.05 -13.02 -19.09
CA VAL A 202 -3.07 -12.76 -20.55
C VAL A 202 -3.20 -14.08 -21.33
N ARG A 203 -4.21 -14.88 -20.97
CA ARG A 203 -4.61 -16.12 -21.68
C ARG A 203 -6.13 -16.26 -21.67
N LYS A 204 -6.68 -17.18 -22.47
CA LYS A 204 -8.13 -17.48 -22.40
C LYS A 204 -8.50 -18.03 -21.02
N PRO A 205 -9.68 -17.69 -20.48
CA PRO A 205 -10.15 -18.28 -19.23
C PRO A 205 -10.37 -19.78 -19.39
N ASP A 206 -10.16 -20.51 -18.30
CA ASP A 206 -10.38 -21.96 -18.23
C ASP A 206 -11.88 -22.29 -18.17
N VAL A 207 -12.70 -21.37 -17.64
CA VAL A 207 -14.15 -21.49 -17.61
C VAL A 207 -14.82 -20.15 -17.89
N GLU A 208 -15.87 -20.15 -18.71
CA GLU A 208 -16.86 -19.06 -18.77
C GLU A 208 -18.24 -19.62 -18.47
N ALA A 209 -18.86 -19.22 -17.36
CA ALA A 209 -20.10 -19.81 -16.92
C ALA A 209 -20.88 -18.88 -15.98
N VAL A 210 -22.10 -19.26 -15.65
CA VAL A 210 -22.91 -18.55 -14.65
C VAL A 210 -22.63 -19.13 -13.27
N VAL A 211 -22.42 -18.28 -12.27
CA VAL A 211 -22.26 -18.70 -10.87
C VAL A 211 -23.56 -19.39 -10.42
N SER A 212 -23.43 -20.62 -9.93
CA SER A 212 -24.56 -21.40 -9.38
C SER A 212 -24.66 -21.27 -7.88
N LYS A 213 -23.53 -21.16 -7.16
CA LYS A 213 -23.49 -20.85 -5.73
C LYS A 213 -22.09 -20.41 -5.30
N LEU A 214 -22.03 -19.66 -4.21
CA LEU A 214 -20.78 -19.33 -3.52
C LEU A 214 -20.85 -19.91 -2.10
N VAL A 215 -19.85 -20.69 -1.72
CA VAL A 215 -19.79 -21.33 -0.39
C VAL A 215 -18.61 -20.73 0.38
N PRO A 216 -18.83 -20.03 1.51
CA PRO A 216 -17.74 -19.52 2.34
C PRO A 216 -16.78 -20.63 2.79
N ALA A 217 -15.50 -20.31 2.93
CA ALA A 217 -14.52 -21.28 3.41
C ALA A 217 -14.81 -21.69 4.87
N LYS A 218 -14.42 -22.92 5.21
CA LYS A 218 -14.42 -23.36 6.62
C LYS A 218 -13.27 -22.66 7.35
N GLU A 219 -13.44 -22.44 8.65
CA GLU A 219 -12.48 -21.75 9.51
C GLU A 219 -11.08 -22.40 9.53
N SER A 220 -10.99 -23.69 9.20
CA SER A 220 -9.75 -24.45 9.05
C SER A 220 -8.93 -24.13 7.80
N ASP A 221 -9.53 -23.55 6.75
CA ASP A 221 -8.87 -23.27 5.46
C ASP A 221 -8.32 -21.83 5.42
N LYS A 222 -7.14 -21.63 6.03
CA LYS A 222 -6.53 -20.30 6.24
C LYS A 222 -6.31 -19.46 4.98
N ASP A 223 -6.24 -20.09 3.81
CA ASP A 223 -5.91 -19.43 2.54
C ASP A 223 -7.10 -19.28 1.59
N VAL A 224 -8.21 -19.99 1.85
CA VAL A 224 -9.42 -19.95 1.02
C VAL A 224 -10.42 -18.98 1.67
N LEU A 225 -11.03 -18.11 0.87
CA LEU A 225 -12.06 -17.19 1.31
C LEU A 225 -13.46 -17.76 1.04
N ALA A 226 -13.65 -18.36 -0.12
CA ALA A 226 -14.86 -19.05 -0.52
C ALA A 226 -14.56 -20.04 -1.65
N THR A 227 -15.52 -20.90 -1.97
CA THR A 227 -15.51 -21.76 -3.16
C THR A 227 -16.65 -21.35 -4.07
N VAL A 228 -16.33 -20.95 -5.29
CA VAL A 228 -17.32 -20.63 -6.32
C VAL A 228 -17.69 -21.90 -7.08
N PHE A 229 -18.99 -22.13 -7.25
CA PHE A 229 -19.52 -23.14 -8.14
C PHE A 229 -20.18 -22.43 -9.31
N VAL A 230 -20.03 -22.99 -10.50
CA VAL A 230 -20.60 -22.45 -11.73
C VAL A 230 -21.45 -23.53 -12.42
N LYS A 231 -22.39 -23.11 -13.26
CA LYS A 231 -23.23 -24.03 -14.03
C LYS A 231 -22.36 -24.95 -14.88
N ASP A 232 -22.82 -26.20 -15.03
CA ASP A 232 -22.20 -27.24 -15.86
C ASP A 232 -20.79 -27.65 -15.41
N ARG A 233 -20.45 -27.37 -14.14
CA ARG A 233 -19.22 -27.82 -13.49
C ARG A 233 -19.49 -28.30 -12.06
N ASP A 234 -19.24 -29.58 -11.81
CA ASP A 234 -19.44 -30.19 -10.50
C ASP A 234 -18.38 -29.76 -9.46
N ALA A 235 -17.14 -29.55 -9.92
CA ALA A 235 -16.03 -29.17 -9.06
C ALA A 235 -16.04 -27.67 -8.75
N GLY A 236 -16.18 -27.31 -7.47
CA GLY A 236 -16.01 -25.94 -6.99
C GLY A 236 -14.59 -25.42 -7.19
N VAL A 237 -14.45 -24.12 -7.42
CA VAL A 237 -13.17 -23.43 -7.59
C VAL A 237 -12.90 -22.57 -6.35
N PRO A 238 -11.87 -22.89 -5.54
CA PRO A 238 -11.50 -22.07 -4.39
C PRO A 238 -11.03 -20.68 -4.83
N ILE A 239 -11.64 -19.66 -4.23
CA ILE A 239 -11.19 -18.27 -4.26
C ILE A 239 -10.31 -18.05 -3.03
N THR A 240 -9.10 -17.57 -3.25
CA THR A 240 -8.08 -17.37 -2.20
C THR A 240 -7.82 -15.91 -1.94
N LYS A 241 -7.04 -15.62 -0.90
CA LYS A 241 -6.56 -14.26 -0.59
C LYS A 241 -5.75 -13.60 -1.72
N VAL A 242 -5.24 -14.40 -2.67
CA VAL A 242 -4.41 -13.92 -3.79
C VAL A 242 -5.12 -14.01 -5.14
N THR A 243 -6.38 -14.44 -5.18
CA THR A 243 -7.16 -14.51 -6.42
C THR A 243 -7.48 -13.09 -6.91
N ALA A 244 -7.20 -12.80 -8.19
CA ALA A 244 -7.62 -11.54 -8.81
C ALA A 244 -9.13 -11.54 -9.02
N ILE A 245 -9.86 -10.52 -8.57
CA ILE A 245 -11.31 -10.41 -8.84
C ILE A 245 -11.56 -9.08 -9.55
N HIS A 246 -12.15 -9.14 -10.73
CA HIS A 246 -12.39 -8.00 -11.61
C HIS A 246 -13.82 -8.03 -12.13
N LYS A 247 -14.33 -6.90 -12.62
CA LYS A 247 -15.64 -6.80 -13.29
C LYS A 247 -15.53 -6.16 -14.67
N GLN A 248 -16.31 -6.60 -15.64
CA GLN A 248 -16.34 -6.05 -17.00
C GLN A 248 -17.63 -5.24 -17.22
N MET A 249 -17.61 -3.93 -16.93
CA MET A 249 -18.75 -3.03 -17.18
C MET A 249 -18.44 -2.10 -18.36
N GLY A 250 -18.32 -2.66 -19.58
CA GLY A 250 -17.89 -1.92 -20.77
C GLY A 250 -16.39 -1.58 -20.83
N LYS A 251 -15.71 -1.54 -19.67
CA LYS A 251 -14.26 -1.58 -19.48
C LYS A 251 -13.92 -2.53 -18.32
N LEU A 252 -12.66 -2.96 -18.23
CA LEU A 252 -12.19 -3.77 -17.11
C LEU A 252 -12.09 -2.90 -15.85
N VAL A 253 -12.77 -3.32 -14.77
CA VAL A 253 -12.80 -2.67 -13.46
C VAL A 253 -12.14 -3.60 -12.43
N PRO A 254 -10.91 -3.29 -11.97
CA PRO A 254 -10.18 -4.08 -10.97
C PRO A 254 -10.75 -4.15 -9.54
N SER A 255 -11.91 -3.54 -9.27
CA SER A 255 -12.45 -3.32 -7.91
C SER A 255 -13.60 -4.24 -7.52
N ALA A 256 -13.62 -5.47 -8.03
CA ALA A 256 -14.66 -6.42 -7.64
C ALA A 256 -14.27 -7.11 -6.33
N GLU A 257 -15.20 -7.13 -5.40
CA GLU A 257 -15.06 -7.81 -4.11
C GLU A 257 -15.52 -9.27 -4.24
N LEU A 258 -15.15 -10.11 -3.27
CA LEU A 258 -15.70 -11.48 -3.20
C LEU A 258 -17.24 -11.48 -3.17
N SER A 259 -17.83 -10.46 -2.55
CA SER A 259 -19.28 -10.26 -2.46
C SER A 259 -19.94 -9.95 -3.80
N ASP A 260 -19.19 -9.61 -4.84
CA ASP A 260 -19.71 -9.41 -6.20
C ASP A 260 -19.90 -10.73 -6.97
N ILE A 261 -19.27 -11.82 -6.53
CA ILE A 261 -19.47 -13.16 -7.09
C ILE A 261 -20.78 -13.73 -6.54
N LYS A 262 -21.89 -13.39 -7.19
CA LYS A 262 -23.23 -13.79 -6.77
C LYS A 262 -23.82 -14.84 -7.70
N GLU A 263 -24.70 -15.67 -7.16
CA GLU A 263 -25.50 -16.60 -7.95
C GLU A 263 -26.23 -15.86 -9.09
N GLY A 264 -26.22 -16.46 -10.28
CA GLY A 264 -26.82 -15.89 -11.49
C GLY A 264 -25.91 -14.98 -12.30
N VAL A 265 -24.74 -14.58 -11.77
CA VAL A 265 -23.80 -13.70 -12.48
C VAL A 265 -22.90 -14.51 -13.42
N LYS A 266 -22.67 -14.01 -14.63
CA LYS A 266 -21.70 -14.62 -15.55
C LYS A 266 -20.27 -14.27 -15.11
N VAL A 267 -19.38 -15.26 -15.11
CA VAL A 267 -17.97 -15.11 -14.76
C VAL A 267 -17.06 -15.82 -15.76
N SER A 268 -15.84 -15.31 -15.92
CA SER A 268 -14.70 -16.04 -16.48
C SER A 268 -13.73 -16.38 -15.35
N LEU A 269 -13.25 -17.62 -15.29
CA LEU A 269 -12.33 -18.12 -14.27
C LEU A 269 -11.03 -18.57 -14.92
N TRP A 270 -9.91 -18.12 -14.37
CA TRP A 270 -8.58 -18.65 -14.65
C TRP A 270 -8.17 -19.52 -13.48
N ILE A 271 -7.78 -20.76 -13.76
CA ILE A 271 -7.60 -21.81 -12.76
C ILE A 271 -6.19 -22.39 -12.88
N THR A 272 -5.46 -22.36 -11.79
CA THR A 272 -4.11 -22.92 -11.67
C THR A 272 -4.07 -23.76 -10.40
N ASP A 273 -3.59 -25.00 -10.51
CA ASP A 273 -3.54 -25.97 -9.42
C ASP A 273 -4.89 -26.15 -8.68
N GLY A 274 -5.97 -26.13 -9.45
CA GLY A 274 -7.34 -26.29 -8.96
C GLY A 274 -7.91 -25.07 -8.22
N LYS A 275 -7.17 -23.97 -8.08
CA LYS A 275 -7.60 -22.72 -7.42
C LYS A 275 -7.79 -21.60 -8.44
N ALA A 276 -8.65 -20.63 -8.12
CA ALA A 276 -8.81 -19.46 -8.97
C ALA A 276 -7.55 -18.58 -8.90
N GLU A 277 -6.87 -18.43 -10.02
CA GLU A 277 -5.86 -17.40 -10.25
C GLU A 277 -6.55 -16.03 -10.44
N ALA A 278 -7.64 -16.01 -11.22
CA ALA A 278 -8.44 -14.81 -11.45
C ALA A 278 -9.93 -15.12 -11.74
N VAL A 279 -10.78 -14.13 -11.45
CA VAL A 279 -12.21 -14.09 -11.73
C VAL A 279 -12.53 -12.78 -12.43
N LEU A 280 -13.22 -12.86 -13.56
CA LEU A 280 -13.81 -11.71 -14.24
C LEU A 280 -15.32 -11.82 -14.23
N ILE A 281 -15.98 -10.86 -13.61
CA ILE A 281 -17.43 -10.80 -13.43
C ILE A 281 -18.05 -9.98 -14.55
N PHE A 282 -19.06 -10.50 -15.23
CA PHE A 282 -19.84 -9.78 -16.24
C PHE A 282 -21.15 -9.27 -15.64
N PRO A 283 -21.72 -8.17 -16.17
CA PRO A 283 -23.03 -7.66 -15.76
C PRO A 283 -24.16 -8.66 -16.01
#